data_AF-A0A9C6XCV8-F1
#
_entry.id   AF-A0A9C6XCV8-F1
#
_cell.length_a   1.000
_cell.length_b   1.000
_cell.length_c   1.000
_cell.angle_alpha   90.00
_cell.angle_beta   90.00
_cell.angle_gamma   90.00
#
_symmetry.space_group_name_H-M   'P 1'
#
loop_
_entity.id
_entity.type
_entity.pdbx_description
1 polymer ?
#
loop_
_entity_poly.entity_id
_entity_poly.type
_entity_poly.pdbx_seq_one_letter_code
_entity_poly.pdbx_strand_id
1 'polypeptide(L)'
;MPAAHLTLREEDVVRLTLEFLQNRSLHISQLSVERETGVINGEYSDDVVFLRQLVLDGQWDDVLEFIQPLEALPSFDMRRFKYAVLRHKYVELLCIKNEAGLHGAMGAACGMDSAVDEVVKVMKELEKYAPSKEEYSQLCLLLTLPRLTDHLAYRDWNPSNARVQCFQEVFPLVEKFLPGEKKPPDVNSPSKCARHDRLVQLLIKGVLYESCVAYCQGKATGSPEERSQVSPKSYPTIALILY
;
A
#
# COMPACT_ATOMS: atom_id res chain seq x y z
N MET A 1 -27.03 1.27 -34.42
CA MET A 1 -26.18 1.49 -33.24
C MET A 1 -25.49 0.17 -32.93
N PRO A 2 -24.16 0.06 -32.96
CA PRO A 2 -23.51 -1.15 -32.45
C PRO A 2 -23.90 -1.31 -30.98
N ALA A 3 -24.41 -2.49 -30.60
CA ALA A 3 -24.79 -2.77 -29.22
C ALA A 3 -23.51 -2.76 -28.38
N ALA A 4 -23.42 -1.85 -27.42
CA ALA A 4 -22.35 -1.87 -26.44
C ALA A 4 -22.58 -3.07 -25.51
N HIS A 5 -21.75 -4.10 -25.61
CA HIS A 5 -21.70 -5.18 -24.63
C HIS A 5 -20.92 -4.70 -23.41
N LEU A 6 -21.62 -4.46 -22.31
CA LEU A 6 -21.02 -4.14 -21.02
C LEU A 6 -20.84 -5.44 -20.22
N THR A 7 -19.59 -5.77 -19.91
CA THR A 7 -19.25 -6.87 -19.00
C THR A 7 -18.63 -6.25 -17.75
N LEU A 8 -19.30 -6.42 -16.60
CA LEU A 8 -18.82 -5.92 -15.31
C LEU A 8 -18.66 -7.12 -14.36
N ARG A 9 -17.43 -7.37 -13.92
CA ARG A 9 -17.13 -8.40 -12.92
C ARG A 9 -16.96 -7.74 -11.56
N GLU A 10 -17.40 -8.40 -10.51
CA GLU A 10 -17.25 -7.91 -9.13
C GLU A 10 -15.77 -7.66 -8.78
N GLU A 11 -14.87 -8.57 -9.20
CA GLU A 11 -13.43 -8.40 -8.98
C GLU A 11 -12.87 -7.10 -9.56
N ASP A 12 -13.43 -6.61 -10.67
CA ASP A 12 -12.97 -5.36 -11.30
C ASP A 12 -13.36 -4.16 -10.44
N VAL A 13 -14.54 -4.19 -9.79
CA VAL A 13 -14.96 -3.17 -8.83
C VAL A 13 -14.09 -3.21 -7.57
N VAL A 14 -13.75 -4.41 -7.09
CA VAL A 14 -12.84 -4.57 -5.94
C VAL A 14 -11.46 -4.00 -6.27
N ARG A 15 -10.88 -4.32 -7.43
CA ARG A 15 -9.59 -3.76 -7.86
C ARG A 15 -9.59 -2.23 -7.93
N LEU A 16 -10.67 -1.64 -8.44
CA LEU A 16 -10.85 -0.17 -8.47
C LEU A 16 -10.87 0.43 -7.06
N THR A 17 -11.54 -0.24 -6.12
CA THR A 17 -11.57 0.16 -4.71
C THR A 17 -10.20 0.04 -4.07
N LEU A 18 -9.50 -1.07 -4.28
CA LEU A 18 -8.15 -1.31 -3.76
C LEU A 18 -7.15 -0.28 -4.27
N GLU A 19 -7.23 0.07 -5.56
CA GLU A 19 -6.41 1.15 -6.14
C GLU A 19 -6.67 2.50 -5.43
N PHE A 20 -7.94 2.85 -5.24
CA PHE A 20 -8.33 4.10 -4.58
C PHE A 20 -7.79 4.19 -3.14
N LEU A 21 -7.89 3.08 -2.39
CA LEU A 21 -7.37 2.97 -1.03
C LEU A 21 -5.85 3.08 -1.00
N GLN A 22 -5.16 2.39 -1.90
CA GLN A 22 -3.70 2.40 -2.00
C GLN A 22 -3.16 3.80 -2.31
N ASN A 23 -3.75 4.52 -3.27
CA ASN A 23 -3.31 5.87 -3.66
C ASN A 23 -3.43 6.89 -2.51
N ARG A 24 -4.25 6.60 -1.49
CA ARG A 24 -4.48 7.44 -0.30
C ARG A 24 -3.83 6.87 0.96
N SER A 25 -2.99 5.84 0.81
CA SER A 25 -2.31 5.17 1.92
C SER A 25 -3.28 4.63 3.00
N LEU A 26 -4.49 4.24 2.59
CA LEU A 26 -5.52 3.66 3.47
C LEU A 26 -5.30 2.16 3.62
N HIS A 27 -4.09 1.77 4.04
CA HIS A 27 -3.63 0.39 3.94
C HIS A 27 -4.36 -0.59 4.88
N ILE A 28 -4.84 -0.14 6.03
CA ILE A 28 -5.64 -1.01 6.92
C ILE A 28 -6.91 -1.47 6.18
N SER A 29 -7.69 -0.52 5.64
CA SER A 29 -8.89 -0.82 4.88
C SER A 29 -8.58 -1.62 3.62
N GLN A 30 -7.47 -1.31 2.94
CA GLN A 30 -7.03 -2.07 1.77
C GLN A 30 -6.84 -3.55 2.13
N LEU A 31 -6.07 -3.84 3.19
CA LEU A 31 -5.79 -5.21 3.60
C LEU A 31 -7.03 -5.95 4.09
N SER A 32 -7.96 -5.27 4.78
CA SER A 32 -9.25 -5.86 5.14
C SER A 32 -10.02 -6.32 3.91
N VAL A 33 -10.13 -5.48 2.88
CA VAL A 33 -10.83 -5.83 1.63
C VAL A 33 -10.12 -6.97 0.90
N GLU A 34 -8.78 -6.97 0.83
CA GLU A 34 -8.02 -8.06 0.21
C GLU A 34 -8.23 -9.40 0.92
N ARG A 35 -8.27 -9.41 2.27
CA ARG A 35 -8.50 -10.62 3.08
C ARG A 35 -9.93 -11.14 2.96
N GLU A 36 -10.91 -10.25 2.92
CA GLU A 36 -12.33 -10.63 2.80
C GLU A 36 -12.68 -11.15 1.40
N THR A 37 -12.11 -10.55 0.36
CA THR A 37 -12.44 -10.87 -1.04
C THR A 37 -11.49 -11.86 -1.68
N GLY A 38 -10.27 -12.01 -1.16
CA GLY A 38 -9.19 -12.74 -1.82
C GLY A 38 -8.65 -12.06 -3.09
N VAL A 39 -9.11 -10.84 -3.41
CA VAL A 39 -8.70 -10.11 -4.61
C VAL A 39 -7.58 -9.14 -4.27
N ILE A 40 -6.50 -9.16 -5.04
CA ILE A 40 -5.39 -8.21 -4.95
C ILE A 40 -5.33 -7.36 -6.22
N ASN A 41 -5.07 -6.06 -6.08
CA ASN A 41 -4.84 -5.17 -7.21
C ASN A 41 -3.38 -5.24 -7.69
N GLY A 42 -3.07 -6.24 -8.51
CA GLY A 42 -1.73 -6.44 -9.05
C GLY A 42 -1.57 -7.82 -9.68
N GLU A 43 -0.56 -7.96 -10.55
CA GLU A 43 -0.20 -9.24 -11.15
C GLU A 43 1.02 -9.78 -10.42
N TYR A 44 0.76 -10.48 -9.32
CA TYR A 44 1.79 -11.15 -8.52
C TYR A 44 1.72 -12.66 -8.74
N SER A 45 2.88 -13.31 -8.68
CA SER A 45 2.96 -14.77 -8.55
C SER A 45 2.53 -15.19 -7.15
N ASP A 46 2.16 -16.46 -6.97
CA ASP A 46 1.77 -16.99 -5.66
C ASP A 46 2.90 -16.81 -4.63
N ASP A 47 4.16 -17.03 -5.03
CA ASP A 47 5.34 -16.80 -4.20
C ASP A 47 5.50 -15.33 -3.78
N VAL A 48 5.21 -14.39 -4.69
CA VAL A 48 5.24 -12.96 -4.38
C VAL A 48 4.08 -12.59 -3.45
N VAL A 49 2.89 -13.16 -3.67
CA VAL A 49 1.73 -12.96 -2.78
C VAL A 49 2.04 -13.48 -1.38
N PHE A 50 2.71 -14.63 -1.27
CA PHE A 50 3.13 -15.20 0.00
C PHE A 50 4.17 -14.32 0.70
N LEU A 51 5.23 -13.90 0.01
CA LEU A 51 6.20 -12.93 0.55
C LEU A 51 5.51 -11.65 1.04
N ARG A 52 4.56 -11.13 0.24
CA ARG A 52 3.79 -9.94 0.59
C ARG A 52 3.03 -10.15 1.89
N GLN A 53 2.38 -11.31 2.07
CA GLN A 53 1.66 -11.62 3.31
C GLN A 53 2.59 -11.64 4.52
N LEU A 54 3.74 -12.32 4.44
CA LEU A 54 4.72 -12.36 5.52
C LEU A 54 5.19 -10.94 5.93
N VAL A 55 5.47 -10.08 4.96
CA VAL A 55 5.86 -8.68 5.21
C VAL A 55 4.72 -7.89 5.86
N LEU A 56 3.49 -8.03 5.36
CA LEU A 56 2.34 -7.29 5.88
C LEU A 56 1.88 -7.76 7.25
N ASP A 57 2.09 -9.04 7.56
CA ASP A 57 1.83 -9.62 8.87
C ASP A 57 2.96 -9.30 9.87
N GLY A 58 4.11 -8.81 9.37
CA GLY A 58 5.26 -8.42 10.20
C GLY A 58 6.06 -9.63 10.68
N GLN A 59 5.96 -10.75 9.98
CA GLN A 59 6.69 -11.99 10.24
C GLN A 59 8.10 -11.88 9.65
N TRP A 60 8.90 -10.95 10.20
CA TRP A 60 10.18 -10.55 9.61
C TRP A 60 11.19 -11.68 9.48
N ASP A 61 11.22 -12.61 10.44
CA ASP A 61 12.13 -13.75 10.40
C ASP A 61 11.71 -14.75 9.30
N ASP A 62 10.41 -15.04 9.19
CA ASP A 62 9.85 -15.87 8.11
C ASP A 62 10.11 -15.27 6.72
N VAL A 63 10.09 -13.93 6.60
CA VAL A 63 10.48 -13.23 5.35
C VAL A 63 11.94 -13.54 4.96
N LEU A 64 12.85 -13.51 5.94
CA LEU A 64 14.27 -13.77 5.70
C LEU A 64 14.53 -15.25 5.38
N GLU A 65 13.83 -16.16 6.07
CA GLU A 65 13.90 -17.60 5.81
C GLU A 65 13.34 -17.94 4.43
N PHE A 66 12.20 -17.37 4.04
CA PHE A 66 11.56 -17.62 2.74
C PHE A 66 12.47 -17.24 1.57
N ILE A 67 13.21 -16.13 1.68
CA ILE A 67 14.08 -15.62 0.62
C ILE A 67 15.49 -16.23 0.64
N GLN A 68 15.88 -16.90 1.73
CA GLN A 68 17.19 -17.53 1.88
C GLN A 68 17.62 -18.42 0.68
N PRO A 69 16.74 -19.22 0.05
CA PRO A 69 17.12 -20.03 -1.12
C PRO A 69 17.67 -19.21 -2.30
N LEU A 70 17.29 -17.93 -2.42
CA LEU A 70 17.78 -17.03 -3.48
C LEU A 70 19.22 -16.58 -3.26
N GLU A 71 19.81 -16.78 -2.07
CA GLU A 71 21.22 -16.42 -1.78
C GLU A 71 22.22 -17.18 -2.66
N ALA A 72 21.84 -18.38 -3.12
CA ALA A 72 22.66 -19.18 -4.03
C ALA A 72 22.76 -18.56 -5.44
N LEU A 73 21.90 -17.59 -5.78
CA LEU A 73 21.86 -16.95 -7.10
C LEU A 73 22.79 -15.72 -7.11
N PRO A 74 23.86 -15.71 -7.93
CA PRO A 74 24.86 -14.64 -7.92
C PRO A 74 24.31 -13.28 -8.38
N SER A 75 23.19 -13.27 -9.10
CA SER A 75 22.52 -12.05 -9.57
C SER A 75 21.53 -11.45 -8.57
N PHE A 76 21.28 -12.12 -7.45
CA PHE A 76 20.37 -11.64 -6.41
C PHE A 76 21.14 -10.84 -5.37
N ASP A 77 20.73 -9.60 -5.14
CA ASP A 77 21.33 -8.72 -4.14
C ASP A 77 20.73 -9.01 -2.75
N MET A 78 21.15 -10.14 -2.17
CA MET A 78 20.70 -10.57 -0.85
C MET A 78 21.06 -9.55 0.24
N ARG A 79 22.20 -8.86 0.10
CA ARG A 79 22.62 -7.84 1.06
C ARG A 79 21.61 -6.70 1.14
N ARG A 80 21.21 -6.17 -0.02
CA ARG A 80 20.22 -5.10 -0.11
C ARG A 80 18.85 -5.55 0.39
N PHE A 81 18.43 -6.77 0.06
CA PHE A 81 17.17 -7.33 0.55
C PHE A 81 17.16 -7.43 2.08
N LYS A 82 18.19 -8.06 2.68
CA LYS A 82 18.33 -8.19 4.15
C LYS A 82 18.37 -6.83 4.83
N TYR A 83 19.11 -5.86 4.28
CA TYR A 83 19.16 -4.50 4.82
C TYR A 83 17.77 -3.84 4.86
N ALA A 84 17.02 -3.88 3.76
CA ALA A 84 15.68 -3.29 3.68
C ALA A 84 14.73 -3.89 4.73
N VAL A 85 14.63 -5.23 4.78
CA VAL A 85 13.75 -5.94 5.72
C VAL A 85 14.14 -5.65 7.18
N LEU A 86 15.43 -5.78 7.52
CA LEU A 86 15.90 -5.55 8.88
C LEU A 86 15.72 -4.09 9.32
N ARG A 87 15.82 -3.13 8.39
CA ARG A 87 15.61 -1.71 8.68
C ARG A 87 14.17 -1.45 9.12
N HIS A 88 13.20 -2.03 8.40
CA HIS A 88 11.77 -1.92 8.77
C HIS A 88 11.47 -2.67 10.07
N LYS A 89 12.00 -3.89 10.28
CA LYS A 89 11.93 -4.63 11.55
C LYS A 89 12.43 -3.78 12.72
N TYR A 90 13.59 -3.14 12.55
CA TYR A 90 14.22 -2.31 13.58
C TYR A 90 13.35 -1.11 13.97
N VAL A 91 12.84 -0.36 13.00
CA VAL A 91 12.00 0.81 13.27
C VAL A 91 10.69 0.40 13.95
N GLU A 92 10.09 -0.72 13.55
CA GLU A 92 8.88 -1.25 14.18
C GLU A 92 9.14 -1.65 15.65
N LEU A 93 10.24 -2.38 15.91
CA LEU A 93 10.65 -2.73 17.28
C LEU A 93 10.95 -1.50 18.14
N LEU A 94 11.58 -0.46 17.57
CA LEU A 94 11.79 0.82 18.25
C LEU A 94 10.47 1.47 18.66
N CYS A 95 9.46 1.45 17.78
CA CYS A 95 8.14 1.99 18.09
C CYS A 95 7.49 1.24 19.25
N ILE A 96 7.48 -0.10 19.20
CA ILE A 96 6.92 -0.96 20.26
C ILE A 96 7.60 -0.69 21.60
N LYS A 97 8.94 -0.65 21.62
CA LYS A 97 9.73 -0.33 22.81
C LYS A 97 9.32 1.03 23.40
N ASN A 98 9.15 2.04 22.55
CA ASN A 98 8.87 3.39 22.98
C ASN A 98 7.44 3.56 23.54
N GLU A 99 6.46 2.90 22.90
CA GLU A 99 5.08 2.85 23.40
C GLU A 99 4.99 2.06 24.72
N ALA A 100 5.72 0.95 24.85
CA ALA A 100 5.77 0.16 26.08
C ALA A 100 6.40 0.94 27.24
N GLY A 101 7.43 1.75 26.97
CA GLY A 101 8.06 2.62 27.97
C GLY A 101 7.20 3.79 28.45
N LEU A 102 6.29 4.29 27.61
CA LEU A 102 5.40 5.40 27.94
C LEU A 102 4.21 4.97 28.84
N HIS A 103 3.76 3.72 28.71
CA HIS A 103 2.62 3.16 29.47
C HIS A 103 3.02 2.48 30.79
N GLY A 104 4.18 2.82 31.35
CA GLY A 104 4.74 2.12 32.52
C GLY A 104 3.79 2.05 33.73
N ALA A 105 2.99 0.99 33.85
CA ALA A 105 2.48 0.42 35.10
C ALA A 105 1.66 -0.86 34.84
N MET A 106 1.97 -1.90 35.62
CA MET A 106 1.25 -3.19 35.78
C MET A 106 1.69 -4.36 34.89
N GLY A 107 2.92 -4.87 35.12
CA GLY A 107 3.14 -6.33 35.08
C GLY A 107 4.22 -6.91 34.16
N ALA A 108 4.94 -6.12 33.35
CA ALA A 108 5.76 -6.65 32.26
C ALA A 108 7.27 -6.29 32.32
N ALA A 109 7.88 -6.18 33.50
CA ALA A 109 9.33 -5.96 33.60
C ALA A 109 10.14 -7.02 32.82
N CYS A 110 9.70 -8.29 32.83
CA CYS A 110 10.35 -9.36 32.08
C CYS A 110 10.22 -9.25 30.54
N GLY A 111 9.19 -8.55 30.02
CA GLY A 111 8.96 -8.42 28.58
C GLY A 111 9.76 -7.27 27.96
N MET A 112 10.05 -6.23 28.73
CA MET A 112 10.76 -5.05 28.26
C MET A 112 12.26 -5.32 28.03
N ASP A 113 12.89 -6.09 28.91
CA ASP A 113 14.29 -6.50 28.76
C ASP A 113 14.49 -7.34 27.48
N SER A 114 13.55 -8.25 27.20
CA SER A 114 13.54 -9.06 25.98
C SER A 114 13.41 -8.22 24.71
N ALA A 115 12.56 -7.19 24.72
CA ALA A 115 12.37 -6.30 23.57
C ALA A 115 13.60 -5.42 23.31
N VAL A 116 14.27 -4.95 24.38
CA VAL A 116 15.52 -4.19 24.27
C VAL A 116 16.64 -5.06 23.70
N ASP A 117 16.77 -6.30 24.18
CA ASP A 117 17.74 -7.26 23.65
C ASP A 117 17.52 -7.55 22.16
N GLU A 118 16.27 -7.66 21.74
CA GLU A 118 15.91 -7.87 20.34
C GLU A 118 16.26 -6.66 19.47
N VAL A 119 15.97 -5.44 19.92
CA VAL A 119 16.38 -4.19 19.23
C VAL A 119 17.90 -4.14 19.07
N VAL A 120 18.67 -4.47 20.11
CA VAL A 120 20.13 -4.49 20.06
C VAL A 120 20.65 -5.58 19.12
N LYS A 121 20.01 -6.75 19.11
CA LYS A 121 20.34 -7.85 18.19
C LYS A 121 20.16 -7.41 16.74
N VAL A 122 18.99 -6.88 16.39
CA VAL A 122 18.68 -6.41 15.02
C VAL A 122 19.61 -5.27 14.62
N MET A 123 19.92 -4.34 15.53
CA MET A 123 20.87 -3.26 15.27
C MET A 123 22.28 -3.77 14.95
N LYS A 124 22.78 -4.78 15.68
CA LYS A 124 24.08 -5.40 15.37
C LYS A 124 24.08 -6.14 14.04
N GLU A 125 22.95 -6.72 13.65
CA GLU A 125 22.82 -7.35 12.33
C GLU A 125 22.79 -6.32 11.20
N LEU A 126 22.09 -5.19 11.39
CA LEU A 126 22.04 -4.09 10.43
C LEU A 126 23.43 -3.53 10.08
N GLU A 127 24.35 -3.47 11.04
CA GLU A 127 25.73 -3.00 10.81
C GLU A 127 26.43 -3.78 9.67
N LYS A 128 26.14 -5.09 9.56
CA LYS A 128 26.76 -5.97 8.55
C LYS A 128 26.25 -5.67 7.14
N TYR A 129 25.00 -5.22 7.02
CA TYR A 129 24.32 -5.06 5.74
C TYR A 129 24.21 -3.60 5.29
N ALA A 130 24.36 -2.64 6.21
CA ALA A 130 24.31 -1.21 5.91
C ALA A 130 25.23 -0.85 4.72
N PRO A 131 24.76 -0.02 3.78
CA PRO A 131 25.55 0.36 2.61
C PRO A 131 26.60 1.43 2.94
N SER A 132 26.43 2.20 4.02
CA SER A 132 27.38 3.21 4.49
C SER A 132 27.41 3.32 6.02
N LYS A 133 28.48 3.90 6.56
CA LYS A 133 28.61 4.16 8.01
C LYS A 133 27.64 5.24 8.46
N GLU A 134 27.36 6.19 7.59
CA GLU A 134 26.44 7.30 7.79
C GLU A 134 25.02 6.78 7.97
N GLU A 135 24.57 5.84 7.12
CA GLU A 135 23.25 5.21 7.26
C GLU A 135 23.14 4.41 8.56
N TYR A 136 24.18 3.66 8.94
CA TYR A 136 24.19 2.95 10.22
C TYR A 136 24.13 3.92 11.41
N SER A 137 24.88 5.02 11.35
CA SER A 137 24.90 6.05 12.39
C SER A 137 23.54 6.73 12.55
N GLN A 138 22.83 6.97 11.44
CA GLN A 138 21.46 7.49 11.48
C GLN A 138 20.50 6.52 12.18
N LEU A 139 20.65 5.21 11.98
CA LEU A 139 19.85 4.21 12.70
C LEU A 139 20.16 4.26 14.21
N CYS A 140 21.44 4.33 14.60
CA CYS A 140 21.82 4.47 16.01
C CYS A 140 21.25 5.75 16.65
N LEU A 141 21.16 6.86 15.92
CA LEU A 141 20.56 8.10 16.41
C LEU A 141 19.10 7.91 16.82
N LEU A 142 18.35 7.04 16.14
CA LEU A 142 16.93 6.79 16.46
C LEU A 142 16.75 6.21 17.87
N LEU A 143 17.73 5.49 18.41
CA LEU A 143 17.69 4.99 19.80
C LEU A 143 17.70 6.11 20.85
N THR A 144 18.22 7.27 20.49
CA THR A 144 18.37 8.41 21.40
C THR A 144 17.10 9.25 21.48
N LEU A 145 16.15 9.02 20.56
CA LEU A 145 14.92 9.79 20.49
C LEU A 145 13.92 9.32 21.55
N PRO A 146 13.26 10.24 22.27
CA PRO A 146 12.22 9.87 23.22
C PRO A 146 10.93 9.48 22.52
N ARG A 147 10.70 9.91 21.27
CA ARG A 147 9.66 9.40 20.38
C ARG A 147 10.18 9.31 18.96
N LEU A 148 9.80 8.23 18.26
CA LEU A 148 10.15 8.04 16.85
C LEU A 148 9.66 9.22 15.98
N THR A 149 8.48 9.76 16.29
CA THR A 149 7.86 10.89 15.59
C THR A 149 8.59 12.23 15.76
N ASP A 150 9.55 12.33 16.70
CA ASP A 150 10.38 13.53 16.84
C ASP A 150 11.39 13.66 15.67
N HIS A 151 11.63 12.57 14.93
CA HIS A 151 12.42 12.60 13.70
C HIS A 151 11.53 12.92 12.48
N LEU A 152 11.94 13.90 11.67
CA LEU A 152 11.16 14.39 10.52
C LEU A 152 10.75 13.26 9.55
N ALA A 153 11.65 12.29 9.29
CA ALA A 153 11.35 11.17 8.39
C ALA A 153 10.29 10.20 8.91
N TYR A 154 9.98 10.23 10.22
CA TYR A 154 9.05 9.31 10.86
C TYR A 154 7.84 10.00 11.50
N ARG A 155 7.61 11.29 11.20
CA ARG A 155 6.51 12.07 11.78
C ARG A 155 5.14 11.44 11.56
N ASP A 156 4.90 10.97 10.35
CA ASP A 156 3.62 10.38 9.91
C ASP A 156 3.73 8.85 9.78
N TRP A 157 4.73 8.25 10.45
CA TRP A 157 4.99 6.82 10.39
C TRP A 157 3.93 6.01 11.14
N ASN A 158 3.56 4.86 10.60
CA ASN A 158 2.81 3.84 11.30
C ASN A 158 3.19 2.45 10.75
N PRO A 159 2.97 1.37 11.52
CA PRO A 159 3.36 0.02 11.12
C PRO A 159 2.74 -0.42 9.79
N SER A 160 1.47 -0.10 9.54
CA SER A 160 0.77 -0.51 8.31
C SER A 160 1.40 0.09 7.05
N ASN A 161 1.70 1.40 7.07
CA ASN A 161 2.36 2.09 5.97
C ASN A 161 3.80 1.61 5.80
N ALA A 162 4.52 1.41 6.90
CA ALA A 162 5.90 0.93 6.89
C ALA A 162 6.03 -0.46 6.24
N ARG A 163 5.14 -1.39 6.59
CA ARG A 163 5.13 -2.74 6.01
C ARG A 163 4.82 -2.72 4.50
N VAL A 164 3.89 -1.88 4.06
CA VAL A 164 3.62 -1.69 2.62
C VAL A 164 4.84 -1.10 1.90
N GLN A 165 5.50 -0.10 2.49
CA GLN A 165 6.73 0.48 1.94
C GLN A 165 7.86 -0.55 1.87
N CYS A 166 8.01 -1.41 2.88
CA CYS A 166 8.94 -2.52 2.88
C CYS A 166 8.71 -3.43 1.67
N PHE A 167 7.46 -3.86 1.46
CA PHE A 167 7.12 -4.69 0.30
C PHE A 167 7.44 -3.98 -1.03
N GLN A 168 7.09 -2.71 -1.18
CA GLN A 168 7.37 -1.91 -2.38
C GLN A 168 8.87 -1.78 -2.66
N GLU A 169 9.69 -1.69 -1.62
CA GLU A 169 11.15 -1.59 -1.71
C GLU A 169 11.79 -2.93 -2.11
N VAL A 170 11.29 -4.05 -1.57
CA VAL A 170 11.90 -5.37 -1.81
C VAL A 170 11.35 -6.07 -3.06
N PHE A 171 10.11 -5.78 -3.48
CA PHE A 171 9.47 -6.42 -4.63
C PHE A 171 10.32 -6.36 -5.92
N PRO A 172 10.87 -5.20 -6.34
CA PRO A 172 11.72 -5.12 -7.53
C PRO A 172 13.02 -5.94 -7.44
N LEU A 173 13.45 -6.31 -6.23
CA LEU A 173 14.64 -7.14 -6.03
C LEU A 173 14.34 -8.62 -6.28
N VAL A 174 13.11 -9.06 -6.00
CA VAL A 174 12.71 -10.47 -6.01
C VAL A 174 11.84 -10.86 -7.21
N GLU A 175 11.17 -9.92 -7.87
CA GLU A 175 10.15 -10.21 -8.91
C GLU A 175 10.66 -11.11 -10.04
N LYS A 176 11.93 -10.96 -10.43
CA LYS A 176 12.56 -11.74 -11.50
C LYS A 176 12.97 -13.15 -11.06
N PHE A 177 13.02 -13.41 -9.76
CA PHE A 177 13.42 -14.67 -9.15
C PHE A 177 12.24 -15.50 -8.66
N LEU A 178 11.06 -14.89 -8.52
CA LEU A 178 9.81 -15.53 -8.11
C LEU A 178 8.79 -15.53 -9.28
N PRO A 179 9.11 -16.15 -10.44
CA PRO A 179 8.23 -16.13 -11.59
C PRO A 179 6.94 -16.90 -11.31
N GLY A 180 5.80 -16.29 -11.61
CA GLY A 180 4.50 -16.98 -11.53
C GLY A 180 4.28 -17.92 -12.70
N GLU A 181 3.28 -18.79 -12.57
CA GLU A 181 2.73 -19.53 -13.70
C GLU A 181 2.22 -18.53 -14.76
N LYS A 182 3.04 -18.28 -15.78
CA LYS A 182 2.63 -17.43 -16.91
C LYS A 182 1.56 -18.17 -17.70
N LYS A 183 0.29 -18.02 -17.33
CA LYS A 183 -0.81 -18.28 -18.26
C LYS A 183 -0.62 -17.34 -19.45
N PRO A 184 -0.73 -17.83 -20.70
CA PRO A 184 -0.58 -16.99 -21.88
C PRO A 184 -1.57 -15.82 -21.77
N PRO A 185 -1.17 -14.61 -22.18
CA PRO A 185 -2.04 -13.44 -22.13
C PRO A 185 -3.21 -13.67 -23.10
N ASP A 186 -4.37 -14.04 -22.55
CA ASP A 186 -5.61 -13.98 -23.31
C ASP A 186 -5.84 -12.51 -23.66
N VAL A 187 -5.82 -12.20 -24.95
CA VAL A 187 -6.00 -10.84 -25.52
C VAL A 187 -7.36 -10.23 -25.11
N ASN A 188 -8.29 -11.07 -24.64
CA ASN A 188 -9.61 -10.67 -24.16
C ASN A 188 -9.74 -10.63 -22.62
N SER A 189 -8.67 -10.91 -21.86
CA SER A 189 -8.74 -10.80 -20.40
C SER A 189 -8.64 -9.33 -19.99
N PRO A 190 -9.63 -8.78 -19.26
CA PRO A 190 -9.52 -7.42 -18.74
C PRO A 190 -8.31 -7.31 -17.83
N SER A 191 -7.60 -6.18 -17.88
CA SER A 191 -6.42 -5.93 -17.05
C SER A 191 -6.74 -6.23 -15.58
N LYS A 192 -5.94 -7.11 -14.95
CA LYS A 192 -6.11 -7.49 -13.54
C LYS A 192 -5.63 -6.41 -12.57
N CYS A 193 -5.33 -5.22 -13.06
CA CYS A 193 -4.79 -4.12 -12.28
C CYS A 193 -5.50 -2.81 -12.67
N ALA A 194 -6.18 -2.22 -11.69
CA ALA A 194 -6.68 -0.86 -11.77
C ALA A 194 -5.54 0.14 -11.54
N ARG A 195 -5.51 1.20 -12.35
CA ARG A 195 -4.46 2.24 -12.34
C ARG A 195 -5.02 3.62 -12.72
N HIS A 196 -4.31 4.68 -12.28
CA HIS A 196 -4.58 6.08 -12.57
C HIS A 196 -5.87 6.66 -11.95
N ASP A 197 -6.20 6.28 -10.71
CA ASP A 197 -7.44 6.65 -10.01
C ASP A 197 -8.68 6.32 -10.85
N ARG A 198 -8.71 5.10 -11.42
CA ARG A 198 -9.74 4.75 -12.40
C ARG A 198 -11.14 4.80 -11.80
N LEU A 199 -11.30 4.49 -10.51
CA LEU A 199 -12.56 4.63 -9.79
C LEU A 199 -13.07 6.08 -9.85
N VAL A 200 -12.22 7.04 -9.50
CA VAL A 200 -12.56 8.46 -9.50
C VAL A 200 -12.92 8.93 -10.91
N GLN A 201 -12.14 8.52 -11.92
CA GLN A 201 -12.45 8.86 -13.32
C GLN A 201 -13.82 8.34 -13.76
N LEU A 202 -14.19 7.11 -13.37
CA LEU A 202 -15.47 6.51 -13.71
C LEU A 202 -16.63 7.22 -13.00
N LEU A 203 -16.45 7.59 -11.72
CA LEU A 203 -17.44 8.37 -10.98
C LEU A 203 -17.67 9.74 -11.62
N ILE A 204 -16.60 10.46 -11.98
CA ILE A 204 -16.71 11.76 -12.67
C ILE A 204 -17.46 11.61 -14.00
N LYS A 205 -17.09 10.59 -14.80
CA LYS A 205 -17.77 10.32 -16.08
C LYS A 205 -19.24 9.95 -15.87
N GLY A 206 -19.57 9.19 -14.83
CA GLY A 206 -20.94 8.84 -14.46
C GLY A 206 -21.79 10.07 -14.13
N VAL A 207 -21.30 10.93 -13.24
CA VAL A 207 -21.98 12.19 -12.86
C VAL A 207 -22.20 13.09 -14.08
N LEU A 208 -21.20 13.22 -14.96
CA LEU A 208 -21.32 13.99 -16.20
C LEU A 208 -22.35 13.38 -17.16
N TYR A 209 -22.38 12.05 -17.28
CA TYR A 209 -23.36 11.36 -18.13
C TYR A 209 -24.78 11.58 -17.62
N GLU A 210 -25.03 11.41 -16.33
CA GLU A 210 -26.34 11.64 -15.70
C GLU A 210 -26.81 13.08 -15.89
N SER A 211 -25.90 14.05 -15.72
CA SER A 211 -26.18 15.47 -15.95
C SER A 211 -26.57 15.76 -17.41
N CYS A 212 -25.85 15.18 -18.37
CA CYS A 212 -26.16 15.30 -19.79
C CYS A 212 -27.50 14.67 -20.14
N VAL A 213 -27.82 13.49 -19.59
CA VAL A 213 -29.10 12.82 -19.79
C VAL A 213 -30.24 13.69 -19.25
N ALA A 214 -30.12 14.20 -18.02
CA ALA A 214 -31.12 15.07 -17.42
C ALA A 214 -31.34 16.35 -18.24
N TYR A 215 -30.26 16.99 -18.70
CA TYR A 215 -30.33 18.18 -19.56
C TYR A 215 -31.05 17.88 -20.89
N CYS A 216 -30.65 16.81 -21.58
CA CYS A 216 -31.28 16.40 -22.84
C CYS A 216 -32.75 16.03 -22.67
N GLN A 217 -33.09 15.34 -21.58
CA GLN A 217 -34.47 15.01 -21.25
C GLN A 217 -35.30 16.26 -20.98
N GLY A 218 -34.82 17.22 -20.17
CA GLY A 218 -35.51 18.48 -19.90
C GLY A 218 -35.76 19.30 -21.17
N LYS A 219 -34.78 19.36 -22.08
CA LYS A 219 -34.96 20.00 -23.39
C LYS A 219 -35.98 19.29 -24.29
N ALA A 220 -36.08 17.95 -24.21
CA ALA A 220 -36.99 17.16 -25.03
C ALA A 220 -38.44 17.13 -24.51
N THR A 221 -38.62 17.12 -23.18
CA THR A 221 -39.96 17.03 -22.54
C THR A 221 -40.59 18.40 -22.26
N GLY A 222 -39.83 19.50 -22.41
CA GLY A 222 -40.36 20.85 -22.26
C GLY A 222 -40.75 21.20 -20.82
N SER A 223 -40.00 20.73 -19.83
CA SER A 223 -40.24 21.06 -18.42
C SER A 223 -40.23 22.59 -18.20
N PRO A 224 -41.23 23.16 -17.49
CA PRO A 224 -41.46 24.60 -17.42
C PRO A 224 -40.59 25.31 -16.35
N GLU A 225 -39.33 24.93 -16.18
CA GLU A 225 -38.40 25.67 -15.29
C GLU A 225 -37.50 26.68 -16.04
N GLU A 226 -37.52 26.71 -17.37
CA GLU A 226 -36.67 27.61 -18.16
C GLU A 226 -37.44 28.52 -19.13
N ARG A 227 -38.48 29.21 -18.67
CA ARG A 227 -39.05 30.33 -19.47
C ARG A 227 -38.93 31.71 -18.83
N SER A 228 -38.36 31.81 -17.64
CA SER A 228 -38.16 33.11 -16.97
C SER A 228 -36.93 33.10 -16.08
N GLN A 229 -35.74 33.20 -16.66
CA GLN A 229 -34.62 34.02 -16.13
C GLN A 229 -33.39 33.88 -17.03
N VAL A 230 -33.17 34.89 -17.87
CA VAL A 230 -31.84 35.20 -18.39
C VAL A 230 -31.03 35.74 -17.21
N SER A 231 -30.15 34.92 -16.63
CA SER A 231 -29.01 35.40 -15.86
C SER A 231 -27.79 34.53 -16.17
N PRO A 232 -26.59 35.11 -16.36
CA PRO A 232 -25.39 34.33 -16.60
C PRO A 232 -24.90 33.78 -15.27
N LYS A 233 -24.51 32.49 -15.24
CA LYS A 233 -23.89 31.73 -14.13
C LYS A 233 -24.84 30.81 -13.36
N SER A 234 -25.13 29.66 -13.96
CA SER A 234 -25.13 28.42 -13.18
C SER A 234 -24.65 27.30 -14.11
N TYR A 235 -23.35 27.30 -14.38
CA TYR A 235 -22.71 26.07 -14.82
C TYR A 235 -22.80 25.09 -13.64
N PRO A 236 -23.09 23.79 -13.88
CA PRO A 236 -22.94 22.80 -12.82
C PRO A 236 -21.48 22.84 -12.37
N THR A 237 -21.26 23.52 -11.25
CA THR A 237 -19.92 23.63 -10.66
C THR A 237 -19.72 22.31 -9.93
N ILE A 238 -19.15 21.32 -10.62
CA ILE A 238 -18.61 20.14 -9.97
C ILE A 238 -17.38 20.64 -9.22
N ALA A 239 -17.58 21.06 -7.97
CA ALA A 239 -16.48 21.26 -7.04
C ALA A 239 -15.96 19.87 -6.66
N LEU A 240 -15.04 19.34 -7.49
CA LEU A 240 -14.17 18.24 -7.10
C LEU A 240 -13.21 18.78 -6.05
N ILE A 241 -13.63 18.76 -4.79
CA ILE A 241 -12.69 18.90 -3.68
C ILE A 241 -11.98 17.54 -3.58
N LEU A 242 -10.95 17.37 -4.40
CA LEU A 242 -9.95 16.33 -4.20
C LEU A 242 -9.07 16.82 -3.05
N TYR A 243 -9.29 16.27 -1.85
CA TYR A 243 -8.34 16.37 -0.75
C TYR A 243 -7.11 15.51 -1.04
#